data_AF-A0A7S0JDJ7-F1
#
_entry.id   AF-A0A7S0JDJ7-F1
#
_cell.length_a   1.000
_cell.length_b   1.000
_cell.length_c   1.000
_cell.angle_alpha   90.00
_cell.angle_beta   90.00
_cell.angle_gamma   90.00
#
_symmetry.space_group_name_H-M   'P 1'
#
loop_
_entity.id
_entity.type
_entity.pdbx_description
1 polymer ?
#
loop_
_entity_poly.entity_id
_entity_poly.type
_entity_poly.pdbx_seq_one_letter_code
_entity_poly.pdbx_strand_id
1 'polypeptide(L)'
;RLGRVQLDSTRSAACVSSSMPPPHNLHVCPTKTLVELQSSGCPATMRRSSSLPGLSPCEKKARLHEGSRIRVVVRKRPLSTRERECNHNDIIELQANAEPPSLIVHEPKHKVDMTAYTEQHHFRFDAVFNELSSNASVYEESAAPLIARLFNGQSSTCFAYGATGAGKTHTMMGNEREPGLYILAARSIFIQLSNPKHAGLQLRVSCFEIYGGKVFDLLHGRRCLPVREDARKKV
;
A
#
# COMPACT_ATOMS: atom_id res chain seq x y z
N ARG A 1 -15.97 -21.15 20.94
CA ARG A 1 -16.05 -22.07 19.78
C ARG A 1 -15.08 -21.56 18.72
N LEU A 2 -13.88 -22.14 18.66
CA LEU A 2 -12.81 -21.76 17.73
C LEU A 2 -13.14 -22.30 16.34
N GLY A 3 -13.36 -21.40 15.38
CA GLY A 3 -13.47 -21.75 13.96
C GLY A 3 -12.07 -22.05 13.41
N ARG A 4 -11.80 -23.32 13.15
CA ARG A 4 -10.62 -23.82 12.45
C ARG A 4 -10.81 -23.51 10.97
N VAL A 5 -10.05 -22.55 10.41
CA VAL A 5 -10.07 -22.32 8.96
C VAL A 5 -9.07 -23.29 8.33
N GLN A 6 -9.60 -24.41 7.84
CA GLN A 6 -8.92 -25.36 7.00
C GLN A 6 -8.94 -24.77 5.58
N LEU A 7 -7.76 -24.43 5.05
CA LEU A 7 -7.63 -23.98 3.66
C LEU A 7 -7.82 -25.21 2.77
N ASP A 8 -9.04 -25.40 2.28
CA ASP A 8 -9.32 -26.41 1.27
C ASP A 8 -9.01 -25.83 -0.11
N SER A 9 -8.12 -26.53 -0.82
CA SER A 9 -7.66 -26.20 -2.16
C SER A 9 -8.76 -26.56 -3.15
N THR A 10 -9.74 -25.69 -3.35
CA THR A 10 -10.60 -25.58 -4.55
C THR A 10 -11.77 -24.64 -4.27
N ARG A 11 -11.70 -23.40 -4.77
CA ARG A 11 -12.83 -22.66 -5.35
C ARG A 11 -12.37 -21.26 -5.75
N SER A 12 -12.21 -21.11 -7.05
CA SER A 12 -12.20 -19.83 -7.74
C SER A 12 -13.50 -19.09 -7.40
N ALA A 13 -13.40 -17.85 -6.94
CA ALA A 13 -14.53 -16.93 -6.85
C ALA A 13 -14.11 -15.60 -7.46
N ALA A 14 -14.26 -15.54 -8.79
CA ALA A 14 -14.41 -14.30 -9.51
C ALA A 14 -15.74 -13.64 -9.08
N CYS A 15 -15.72 -12.35 -8.78
CA CYS A 15 -16.93 -11.52 -8.78
C CYS A 15 -16.74 -10.42 -9.81
N VAL A 16 -17.43 -10.58 -10.95
CA VAL A 16 -17.62 -9.56 -11.98
C VAL A 16 -18.95 -8.84 -11.74
N SER A 17 -18.87 -7.51 -11.88
CA SER A 17 -19.88 -6.49 -12.22
C SER A 17 -21.11 -6.21 -11.34
N SER A 18 -21.30 -4.92 -11.03
CA SER A 18 -22.43 -4.13 -11.58
C SER A 18 -22.17 -2.63 -11.46
N SER A 19 -22.79 -1.89 -12.36
CA SER A 19 -22.54 -0.51 -12.81
C SER A 19 -23.45 0.54 -12.16
N MET A 20 -22.92 1.72 -11.79
CA MET A 20 -23.46 3.07 -12.11
C MET A 20 -22.55 4.21 -11.54
N PRO A 21 -22.43 5.39 -12.22
CA PRO A 21 -21.54 6.51 -11.82
C PRO A 21 -22.24 7.58 -10.94
N PRO A 22 -21.53 8.62 -10.43
CA PRO A 22 -21.72 9.17 -9.07
C PRO A 22 -22.49 10.51 -9.03
N PRO A 23 -22.57 11.14 -7.84
CA PRO A 23 -22.08 12.51 -7.76
C PRO A 23 -20.98 12.66 -6.69
N HIS A 24 -19.97 13.44 -7.10
CA HIS A 24 -19.08 14.28 -6.30
C HIS A 24 -18.94 13.93 -4.80
N ASN A 25 -17.87 13.21 -4.46
CA ASN A 25 -16.79 13.69 -3.58
C ASN A 25 -15.85 12.54 -3.21
N LEU A 26 -14.58 12.91 -3.09
CA LEU A 26 -13.39 12.10 -2.75
C LEU A 26 -13.67 10.75 -2.06
N HIS A 27 -13.71 9.66 -2.84
CA HIS A 27 -13.82 8.32 -2.27
C HIS A 27 -12.42 7.81 -1.88
N VAL A 28 -12.09 7.99 -0.59
CA VAL A 28 -11.09 7.15 0.06
C VAL A 28 -11.65 5.72 0.00
N CYS A 29 -10.89 4.77 -0.51
CA CYS A 29 -11.21 3.35 -0.35
C CYS A 29 -10.38 2.84 0.83
N PRO A 30 -10.82 2.95 2.09
CA PRO A 30 -10.08 2.40 3.20
C PRO A 30 -10.46 0.93 3.30
N THR A 31 -9.93 0.09 2.41
CA THR A 31 -9.80 -1.31 2.80
C THR A 31 -8.60 -1.34 3.73
N LYS A 32 -8.84 -1.14 5.03
CA LYS A 32 -7.79 -1.31 6.03
C LYS A 32 -7.71 -2.80 6.32
N THR A 33 -6.69 -3.45 5.79
CA THR A 33 -6.31 -4.79 6.27
C THR A 33 -5.36 -4.59 7.44
N LEU A 34 -5.82 -4.94 8.65
CA LEU A 34 -4.97 -4.93 9.82
C LEU A 34 -4.41 -6.34 10.01
N VAL A 35 -3.09 -6.44 9.93
CA VAL A 35 -2.32 -7.64 10.25
C VAL A 35 -1.75 -7.44 11.64
N GLU A 36 -2.13 -8.31 12.58
CA GLU A 36 -1.61 -8.29 13.93
C GLU A 36 -0.84 -9.59 14.18
N LEU A 37 0.41 -9.45 14.61
CA LEU A 37 1.22 -10.56 15.12
C LEU A 37 1.14 -10.52 16.64
N GLN A 38 0.63 -11.59 17.25
CA GLN A 38 0.63 -11.74 18.71
C GLN A 38 1.53 -12.91 19.07
N SER A 39 2.44 -12.70 20.04
CA SER A 39 3.21 -13.77 20.67
C SER A 39 2.38 -14.38 21.81
N SER A 40 2.21 -15.70 21.82
CA SER A 40 1.78 -16.40 23.04
C SER A 40 2.94 -16.36 24.04
N GLY A 41 2.73 -15.73 25.20
CA GLY A 41 3.79 -15.18 26.04
C GLY A 41 4.77 -16.15 26.70
N CYS A 42 5.96 -15.62 26.98
CA CYS A 42 6.81 -15.79 28.18
C CYS A 42 7.80 -14.60 28.22
N PRO A 43 8.19 -14.06 29.40
CA PRO A 43 9.05 -12.89 29.48
C PRO A 43 10.53 -13.29 29.40
N ALA A 44 11.21 -12.91 28.33
CA ALA A 44 12.66 -13.06 28.22
C ALA A 44 13.29 -11.70 27.92
N THR A 45 13.74 -11.05 29.00
CA THR A 45 14.80 -10.03 28.97
C THR A 45 15.99 -10.53 28.17
N MET A 46 16.42 -9.81 27.13
CA MET A 46 17.78 -10.00 26.62
C MET A 46 18.41 -8.72 26.08
N ARG A 47 19.71 -8.66 26.36
CA ARG A 47 20.62 -7.53 26.36
C ARG A 47 21.05 -7.12 24.96
N ARG A 48 21.48 -5.86 24.88
CA ARG A 48 22.19 -5.23 23.77
C ARG A 48 23.63 -5.77 23.73
N SER A 49 24.07 -6.33 22.61
CA SER A 49 25.50 -6.49 22.31
C SER A 49 25.75 -6.55 20.80
N SER A 50 26.95 -6.13 20.43
CA SER A 50 27.42 -5.55 19.18
C SER A 50 28.13 -6.53 18.22
N SER A 51 28.05 -6.24 16.91
CA SER A 51 29.07 -6.31 15.83
C SER A 51 29.80 -7.66 15.55
N LEU A 52 29.83 -8.27 14.36
CA LEU A 52 30.54 -7.97 13.07
C LEU A 52 30.23 -9.14 12.03
N PRO A 53 30.86 -9.29 10.83
CA PRO A 53 30.40 -8.75 9.54
C PRO A 53 30.31 -9.80 8.38
N GLY A 54 29.79 -9.37 7.22
CA GLY A 54 30.19 -9.90 5.91
C GLY A 54 29.23 -10.85 5.20
N LEU A 55 28.59 -10.36 4.13
CA LEU A 55 28.41 -11.00 2.81
C LEU A 55 27.61 -10.03 1.91
N SER A 56 28.15 -9.73 0.73
CA SER A 56 27.62 -8.77 -0.27
C SER A 56 26.30 -9.24 -0.90
N PRO A 57 25.41 -8.30 -1.30
CA PRO A 57 25.10 -8.24 -2.74
C PRO A 57 24.77 -6.82 -3.30
N CYS A 58 25.13 -6.67 -4.58
CA CYS A 58 24.58 -5.83 -5.66
C CYS A 58 23.83 -4.54 -5.28
N GLU A 59 24.45 -3.41 -5.59
CA GLU A 59 24.03 -2.07 -5.20
C GLU A 59 23.01 -1.46 -6.17
N LYS A 60 21.73 -1.49 -5.77
CA LYS A 60 20.84 -0.32 -5.78
C LYS A 60 19.94 -0.40 -4.55
N LYS A 61 20.55 -0.18 -3.37
CA LYS A 61 19.81 -0.10 -2.10
C LYS A 61 18.87 1.10 -2.15
N ALA A 62 17.57 0.86 -2.12
CA ALA A 62 16.59 1.85 -1.67
C ALA A 62 17.04 2.35 -0.29
N ARG A 63 17.67 3.52 -0.24
CA ARG A 63 18.15 4.13 1.00
C ARG A 63 16.91 4.50 1.82
N LEU A 64 16.55 3.64 2.76
CA LEU A 64 15.75 4.06 3.90
C LEU A 64 16.56 5.13 4.62
N HIS A 65 16.09 6.37 4.59
CA HIS A 65 16.56 7.39 5.53
C HIS A 65 16.27 6.83 6.93
N GLU A 66 17.32 6.40 7.65
CA GLU A 66 17.24 5.56 8.87
C GLU A 66 16.48 6.23 10.04
N GLY A 67 15.99 7.46 9.88
CA GLY A 67 15.20 8.19 10.87
C GLY A 67 13.74 8.48 10.49
N SER A 68 13.29 8.30 9.24
CA SER A 68 11.93 8.70 8.86
C SER A 68 10.89 7.62 9.18
N ARG A 69 9.90 7.99 9.99
CA ARG A 69 8.73 7.14 10.31
C ARG A 69 7.70 7.13 9.19
N ILE A 70 7.65 8.20 8.40
CA ILE A 70 6.68 8.38 7.31
C ILE A 70 7.46 8.34 5.99
N ARG A 71 6.95 7.55 5.05
CA ARG A 71 7.46 7.49 3.68
C ARG A 71 6.32 7.80 2.73
N VAL A 72 6.54 8.73 1.81
CA VAL A 72 5.58 9.16 0.80
C VAL A 72 6.10 8.76 -0.57
N VAL A 73 5.38 7.84 -1.20
CA VAL A 73 5.68 7.36 -2.55
C VAL A 73 4.56 7.75 -3.50
N VAL A 74 4.92 8.07 -4.74
CA VAL A 74 3.94 8.42 -5.79
C VAL A 74 4.08 7.47 -6.96
N ARG A 75 2.95 7.04 -7.51
CA ARG A 75 2.89 6.19 -8.70
C ARG A 75 2.07 6.86 -9.79
N LYS A 76 2.68 7.04 -10.96
CA LYS A 76 1.99 7.42 -12.19
C LYS A 76 1.41 6.17 -12.86
N ARG A 77 0.13 6.21 -13.24
CA ARG A 77 -0.50 5.17 -14.05
C ARG A 77 -0.39 5.50 -15.54
N PRO A 78 -0.37 4.50 -16.43
CA PRO A 78 -0.48 4.77 -17.86
C PRO A 78 -1.83 5.40 -18.22
N LEU A 79 -1.83 6.16 -19.32
CA LEU A 79 -3.06 6.62 -19.95
C LEU A 79 -3.91 5.42 -20.40
N SER A 80 -5.19 5.48 -20.08
CA SER A 80 -6.18 4.49 -20.51
C SER A 80 -6.45 4.62 -22.01
N THR A 81 -6.98 3.55 -22.61
CA THR A 81 -7.32 3.55 -24.05
C THR A 81 -8.25 4.70 -24.42
N ARG A 82 -9.28 4.96 -23.59
CA ARG A 82 -10.22 6.07 -23.80
C ARG A 82 -9.55 7.44 -23.74
N GLU A 83 -8.61 7.64 -22.82
CA GLU A 83 -7.86 8.91 -22.71
C GLU A 83 -6.99 9.15 -23.95
N ARG A 84 -6.37 8.10 -24.48
CA ARG A 84 -5.58 8.17 -25.73
C ARG A 84 -6.47 8.45 -26.95
N GLU A 85 -7.62 7.79 -27.05
CA GLU A 85 -8.59 8.02 -28.13
C GLU A 85 -9.16 9.44 -28.12
N CYS A 86 -9.34 10.01 -26.92
CA CYS A 86 -9.76 11.40 -26.76
C CYS A 86 -8.60 12.41 -26.81
N ASN A 87 -7.40 12.02 -27.25
CA ASN A 87 -6.21 12.87 -27.35
C ASN A 87 -5.90 13.66 -26.07
N HIS A 88 -6.04 13.03 -24.90
CA HIS A 88 -5.61 13.67 -23.65
C HIS A 88 -4.09 13.71 -23.58
N ASN A 89 -3.56 14.89 -23.25
CA ASN A 89 -2.13 15.08 -23.07
C ASN A 89 -1.68 14.56 -21.72
N ASP A 90 -0.53 13.90 -21.71
CA ASP A 90 0.16 13.52 -20.48
C ASP A 90 0.93 14.71 -19.92
N ILE A 91 0.42 15.27 -18.82
CA ILE A 91 0.98 16.46 -18.18
C ILE A 91 1.94 16.15 -17.03
N ILE A 92 2.25 14.87 -16.78
CA ILE A 92 3.08 14.46 -15.64
C ILE A 92 4.44 13.97 -16.14
N GLU A 93 5.48 14.68 -15.77
CA GLU A 93 6.86 14.29 -16.04
C GLU A 93 7.53 13.77 -14.75
N LEU A 94 8.23 12.65 -14.86
CA LEU A 94 8.91 12.02 -13.73
C LEU A 94 10.42 12.14 -13.89
N GLN A 95 11.07 12.66 -12.86
CA GLN A 95 12.52 12.77 -12.80
C GLN A 95 13.03 11.75 -11.78
N ALA A 96 13.00 10.47 -12.17
CA ALA A 96 13.42 9.37 -11.30
C ALA A 96 14.93 9.34 -11.04
N ASN A 97 15.74 9.95 -11.92
CA ASN A 97 17.20 10.04 -11.79
C ASN A 97 17.65 11.28 -11.01
N ALA A 98 16.72 12.13 -10.56
CA ALA A 98 17.05 13.26 -9.71
C ALA A 98 17.25 12.81 -8.27
N GLU A 99 18.21 13.41 -7.57
CA GLU A 99 18.45 13.19 -6.14
C GLU A 99 18.08 14.49 -5.39
N PRO A 100 16.92 14.58 -4.72
CA PRO A 100 15.91 13.54 -4.49
C PRO A 100 14.92 13.35 -5.66
N PRO A 101 14.25 12.18 -5.76
CA PRO A 101 13.26 11.90 -6.80
C PRO A 101 12.15 12.96 -6.87
N SER A 102 11.88 13.47 -8.07
CA SER A 102 10.91 14.54 -8.30
C SER A 102 9.86 14.21 -9.36
N LEU A 103 8.72 14.86 -9.22
CA LEU A 103 7.59 14.83 -10.15
C LEU A 103 7.26 16.27 -10.55
N ILE A 104 7.11 16.52 -11.85
CA ILE A 104 6.74 17.81 -12.41
C ILE A 104 5.35 17.69 -13.02
N VAL A 105 4.45 18.59 -12.63
CA VAL A 105 3.13 18.73 -13.26
C VAL A 105 3.16 19.95 -14.17
N HIS A 106 2.88 19.74 -15.44
CA HIS A 106 2.78 20.77 -16.48
C HIS A 106 1.34 21.26 -16.59
N GLU A 107 0.97 22.27 -15.82
CA GLU A 107 -0.40 22.83 -15.81
C GLU A 107 -0.59 23.83 -16.98
N PRO A 108 -1.44 23.52 -17.98
CA PRO A 108 -1.74 24.47 -19.05
C PRO A 108 -2.62 25.60 -18.53
N LYS A 109 -2.19 26.84 -18.70
CA LYS A 109 -2.91 28.07 -18.29
C LYS A 109 -2.95 29.08 -19.42
N HIS A 110 -3.92 29.99 -19.33
CA HIS A 110 -4.01 31.14 -20.22
C HIS A 110 -3.79 32.42 -19.41
N LYS A 111 -2.99 33.34 -19.95
CA LYS A 111 -2.86 34.69 -19.40
C LYS A 111 -4.16 35.48 -19.63
N VAL A 112 -4.27 36.64 -18.98
CA VAL A 112 -5.37 37.59 -19.21
C VAL A 112 -5.47 37.99 -20.69
N ASP A 113 -4.33 38.06 -21.38
CA ASP A 113 -4.24 38.36 -22.82
C ASP A 113 -4.53 37.15 -23.72
N MET A 114 -5.18 36.10 -23.20
CA MET A 114 -5.49 34.84 -23.90
C MET A 114 -4.27 34.06 -24.44
N THR A 115 -3.05 34.46 -24.07
CA THR A 115 -1.83 33.74 -24.46
C THR A 115 -1.67 32.47 -23.62
N ALA A 116 -1.55 31.31 -24.29
CA ALA A 116 -1.32 30.05 -23.61
C ALA A 116 0.11 29.93 -23.08
N TYR A 117 0.25 29.41 -21.86
CA TYR A 117 1.53 29.08 -21.24
C TYR A 117 1.38 27.85 -20.36
N THR A 118 2.50 27.18 -20.06
CA THR A 118 2.52 26.03 -19.18
C THR A 118 3.22 26.42 -17.89
N GLU A 119 2.53 26.26 -16.76
CA GLU A 119 3.10 26.45 -15.44
C GLU A 119 3.61 25.11 -14.90
N GLN A 120 4.86 25.09 -14.45
CA GLN A 120 5.50 23.88 -13.94
C GLN A 120 5.45 23.84 -12.41
N HIS A 121 4.83 22.79 -11.86
CA HIS A 121 4.78 22.54 -10.43
C HIS A 121 5.73 21.40 -10.07
N HIS A 122 6.71 21.69 -9.23
CA HIS A 122 7.72 20.71 -8.81
C HIS A 122 7.38 20.12 -7.45
N PHE A 123 7.27 18.79 -7.39
CA PHE A 123 7.02 18.04 -6.18
C PHE A 123 8.16 17.06 -5.92
N ARG A 124 8.55 16.90 -4.65
CA ARG A 124 9.59 15.97 -4.21
C ARG A 124 8.97 14.89 -3.34
N PHE A 125 9.39 13.65 -3.57
CA PHE A 125 8.89 12.47 -2.85
C PHE A 125 10.04 11.54 -2.48
N ASP A 126 9.78 10.58 -1.58
CA ASP A 126 10.79 9.58 -1.23
C ASP A 126 11.04 8.58 -2.35
N ALA A 127 10.02 8.29 -3.15
CA ALA A 127 10.11 7.48 -4.36
C ALA A 127 9.02 7.88 -5.37
N VAL A 128 9.36 7.76 -6.65
CA VAL A 128 8.47 8.11 -7.77
C VAL A 128 8.47 6.97 -8.79
N PHE A 129 7.31 6.35 -9.00
CA PHE A 129 7.12 5.23 -9.92
C PHE A 129 6.49 5.69 -11.22
N ASN A 130 7.04 5.21 -12.33
CA ASN A 130 6.55 5.47 -13.67
C ASN A 130 5.43 4.50 -14.09
N GLU A 131 4.89 4.73 -15.27
CA GLU A 131 3.79 3.96 -15.85
C GLU A 131 4.15 2.49 -16.12
N LEU A 132 5.45 2.20 -16.28
CA LEU A 132 5.99 0.87 -16.53
C LEU A 132 6.27 0.10 -15.22
N SER A 133 6.14 0.77 -14.07
CA SER A 133 6.46 0.17 -12.77
C SER A 133 5.39 -0.83 -12.37
N SER A 134 5.82 -2.06 -12.12
CA SER A 134 4.97 -3.17 -11.67
C SER A 134 4.58 -3.04 -10.20
N ASN A 135 3.47 -3.68 -9.81
CA ASN A 135 3.09 -3.78 -8.40
C ASN A 135 4.19 -4.43 -7.54
N ALA A 136 4.96 -5.36 -8.11
CA ALA A 136 6.10 -5.98 -7.42
C ALA A 136 7.20 -4.96 -7.10
N SER A 137 7.59 -4.14 -8.08
CA SER A 137 8.59 -3.08 -7.86
C SER A 137 8.13 -2.05 -6.83
N VAL A 138 6.86 -1.62 -6.90
CA VAL A 138 6.26 -0.72 -5.93
C VAL A 138 6.26 -1.35 -4.53
N TYR A 139 5.94 -2.64 -4.43
CA TYR A 139 5.93 -3.37 -3.16
C TYR A 139 7.32 -3.44 -2.51
N GLU A 140 8.36 -3.78 -3.26
CA GLU A 140 9.73 -3.92 -2.74
C GLU A 140 10.25 -2.64 -2.11
N GLU A 141 9.95 -1.49 -2.72
CA GLU A 141 10.45 -0.21 -2.24
C GLU A 141 9.54 0.45 -1.18
N SER A 142 8.24 0.19 -1.21
CA SER A 142 7.28 0.80 -0.26
C SER A 142 6.92 -0.10 0.92
N ALA A 143 6.34 -1.27 0.66
CA ALA A 143 5.68 -2.10 1.68
C ALA A 143 6.59 -3.18 2.28
N ALA A 144 7.57 -3.69 1.54
CA ALA A 144 8.50 -4.71 2.05
C ALA A 144 9.28 -4.24 3.30
N PRO A 145 9.77 -2.98 3.40
CA PRO A 145 10.38 -2.47 4.62
C PRO A 145 9.43 -2.46 5.83
N LEU A 146 8.12 -2.27 5.60
CA LEU A 146 7.12 -2.27 6.68
C LEU A 146 6.95 -3.65 7.29
N ILE A 147 7.07 -4.71 6.50
CA ILE A 147 6.98 -6.09 7.00
C ILE A 147 8.20 -6.40 7.86
N ALA A 148 9.41 -5.98 7.44
CA ALA A 148 10.59 -6.12 8.28
C ALA A 148 10.42 -5.43 9.65
N ARG A 149 9.82 -4.23 9.66
CA ARG A 149 9.47 -3.52 10.91
C ARG A 149 8.43 -4.27 11.74
N LEU A 150 7.43 -4.89 11.11
CA LEU A 150 6.41 -5.71 11.78
C LEU A 150 7.01 -6.87 12.58
N PHE A 151 7.96 -7.60 12.00
CA PHE A 151 8.66 -8.70 12.70
C PHE A 151 9.62 -8.23 13.79
N ASN A 152 10.02 -6.95 13.77
CA ASN A 152 10.75 -6.31 14.86
C ASN A 152 9.83 -5.77 15.97
N GLY A 153 8.53 -6.12 15.95
CA GLY A 153 7.55 -5.70 16.95
C GLY A 153 7.04 -4.27 16.77
N GLN A 154 7.22 -3.66 15.59
CA GLN A 154 6.73 -2.31 15.30
C GLN A 154 5.41 -2.36 14.51
N SER A 155 4.44 -1.54 14.91
CA SER A 155 3.23 -1.32 14.11
C SER A 155 3.57 -0.53 12.84
N SER A 156 3.10 -1.02 11.69
CA SER A 156 3.27 -0.35 10.40
C SER A 156 1.93 -0.23 9.69
N THR A 157 1.76 0.83 8.90
CA THR A 157 0.54 1.05 8.13
C THR A 157 0.88 1.61 6.77
N CYS A 158 0.18 1.14 5.74
CA CYS A 158 0.30 1.61 4.36
C CYS A 158 -1.05 2.13 3.89
N PHE A 159 -1.04 3.24 3.17
CA PHE A 159 -2.24 3.86 2.61
C PHE A 159 -2.05 4.07 1.12
N ALA A 160 -3.07 3.74 0.32
CA ALA A 160 -3.17 4.18 -1.06
C ALA A 160 -4.11 5.39 -1.13
N TYR A 161 -3.60 6.51 -1.64
CA TYR A 161 -4.34 7.76 -1.79
C TYR A 161 -4.37 8.21 -3.25
N GLY A 162 -5.42 8.94 -3.63
CA GLY A 162 -5.59 9.46 -5.00
C GLY A 162 -7.05 9.53 -5.44
N ALA A 163 -7.29 10.13 -6.60
CA ALA A 163 -8.61 10.25 -7.21
C ALA A 163 -9.22 8.89 -7.62
N THR A 164 -10.53 8.87 -7.89
CA THR A 164 -11.18 7.70 -8.51
C THR A 164 -10.55 7.43 -9.88
N GLY A 165 -10.25 6.17 -10.18
CA GLY A 165 -9.53 5.81 -11.41
C GLY A 165 -8.01 6.05 -11.39
N ALA A 166 -7.42 6.54 -10.30
CA ALA A 166 -5.96 6.74 -10.20
C ALA A 166 -5.15 5.44 -10.06
N GLY A 167 -5.80 4.28 -9.88
CA GLY A 167 -5.10 2.99 -9.73
C GLY A 167 -4.87 2.51 -8.29
N LYS A 168 -5.57 3.10 -7.30
CA LYS A 168 -5.51 2.66 -5.88
C LYS A 168 -5.82 1.16 -5.72
N THR A 169 -6.99 0.73 -6.19
CA THR A 169 -7.45 -0.67 -6.11
C THR A 169 -6.54 -1.60 -6.89
N HIS A 170 -6.08 -1.16 -8.08
CA HIS A 170 -5.12 -1.93 -8.88
C HIS A 170 -3.81 -2.18 -8.14
N THR A 171 -3.32 -1.18 -7.39
CA THR A 171 -2.09 -1.31 -6.60
C THR A 171 -2.32 -2.21 -5.38
N MET A 172 -3.39 -1.98 -4.62
CA MET A 172 -3.63 -2.72 -3.37
C MET A 172 -4.09 -4.15 -3.59
N MET A 173 -5.10 -4.35 -4.45
CA MET A 173 -5.74 -5.66 -4.69
C MET A 173 -5.11 -6.41 -5.87
N GLY A 174 -4.66 -5.69 -6.90
CA GLY A 174 -4.08 -6.29 -8.10
C GLY A 174 -5.13 -6.81 -9.09
N ASN A 175 -4.65 -7.62 -10.03
CA ASN A 175 -5.44 -8.36 -11.01
C ASN A 175 -4.87 -9.80 -11.16
N GLU A 176 -5.46 -10.61 -12.04
CA GLU A 176 -5.03 -12.01 -12.22
C GLU A 176 -3.60 -12.16 -12.75
N ARG A 177 -3.12 -11.18 -13.53
CA ARG A 177 -1.78 -11.18 -14.13
C ARG A 177 -0.72 -10.56 -13.22
N GLU A 178 -1.13 -9.57 -12.44
CA GLU A 178 -0.27 -8.78 -11.57
C GLU A 178 -0.85 -8.75 -10.14
N PRO A 179 -0.25 -9.50 -9.19
CA PRO A 179 -0.73 -9.53 -7.82
C PRO A 179 -0.60 -8.15 -7.16
N GLY A 180 -1.58 -7.81 -6.32
CA GLY A 180 -1.56 -6.57 -5.53
C GLY A 180 -0.66 -6.65 -4.31
N LEU A 181 -0.44 -5.49 -3.69
CA LEU A 181 0.34 -5.37 -2.46
C LEU A 181 -0.16 -6.29 -1.34
N TYR A 182 -1.47 -6.55 -1.21
CA TYR A 182 -1.98 -7.46 -0.18
C TYR A 182 -1.45 -8.89 -0.33
N ILE A 183 -1.44 -9.42 -1.56
CA ILE A 183 -1.01 -10.79 -1.82
C ILE A 183 0.50 -10.91 -1.68
N LEU A 184 1.24 -9.92 -2.19
CA LEU A 184 2.70 -9.85 -2.05
C LEU A 184 3.11 -9.77 -0.58
N ALA A 185 2.43 -8.91 0.21
CA ALA A 185 2.67 -8.79 1.64
C ALA A 185 2.37 -10.10 2.38
N ALA A 186 1.22 -10.72 2.12
CA ALA A 186 0.86 -11.99 2.74
C ALA A 186 1.92 -13.06 2.45
N ARG A 187 2.39 -13.18 1.20
CA ARG A 187 3.45 -14.11 0.81
C ARG A 187 4.73 -13.86 1.60
N SER A 188 5.19 -12.61 1.69
CA SER A 188 6.40 -12.29 2.46
C SER A 188 6.22 -12.55 3.96
N ILE A 189 5.05 -12.30 4.53
CA ILE A 189 4.75 -12.61 5.93
C ILE A 189 4.84 -14.13 6.17
N PHE A 190 4.24 -14.95 5.30
CA PHE A 190 4.33 -16.41 5.43
C PHE A 190 5.76 -16.92 5.30
N ILE A 191 6.56 -16.37 4.37
CA ILE A 191 7.98 -16.70 4.24
C ILE A 191 8.74 -16.38 5.54
N GLN A 192 8.50 -15.22 6.14
CA GLN A 192 9.13 -14.84 7.40
C GLN A 192 8.67 -15.73 8.57
N LEU A 193 7.39 -16.09 8.65
CA LEU A 193 6.88 -16.99 9.69
C LEU A 193 7.47 -18.41 9.61
N SER A 194 7.88 -18.87 8.42
CA SER A 194 8.58 -20.15 8.25
C SER A 194 10.00 -20.15 8.86
N ASN A 195 10.54 -18.99 9.23
CA ASN A 195 11.84 -18.89 9.89
C ASN A 195 11.71 -19.39 11.34
N PRO A 196 12.58 -20.32 11.81
CA PRO A 196 12.57 -20.82 13.18
C PRO A 196 12.64 -19.72 14.26
N LYS A 197 13.24 -18.57 13.95
CA LYS A 197 13.29 -17.39 14.85
C LYS A 197 11.91 -16.84 15.21
N HIS A 198 10.91 -17.11 14.38
CA HIS A 198 9.54 -16.64 14.53
C HIS A 198 8.57 -17.78 14.91
N ALA A 199 9.10 -18.96 15.24
CA ALA A 199 8.32 -20.09 15.74
C ALA A 199 7.65 -19.71 17.07
N GLY A 200 6.33 -19.49 17.04
CA GLY A 200 5.54 -19.04 18.19
C GLY A 200 4.72 -17.77 17.94
N LEU A 201 4.94 -17.08 16.81
CA LEU A 201 4.07 -15.99 16.39
C LEU A 201 2.77 -16.53 15.78
N GLN A 202 1.64 -15.93 16.16
CA GLN A 202 0.36 -16.19 15.53
C GLN A 202 -0.01 -15.05 14.60
N LEU A 203 -0.42 -15.41 13.37
CA LEU A 203 -0.91 -14.47 12.37
C LEU A 203 -2.43 -14.32 12.50
N ARG A 204 -2.89 -13.10 12.73
CA ARG A 204 -4.32 -12.74 12.65
C ARG A 204 -4.53 -11.73 11.53
N VAL A 205 -5.56 -11.96 10.72
CA VAL A 205 -5.94 -11.09 9.61
C VAL A 205 -7.36 -10.61 9.83
N SER A 206 -7.56 -9.30 9.69
CA SER A 206 -8.88 -8.68 9.69
C SER A 206 -9.03 -7.79 8.47
N CYS A 207 -10.24 -7.74 7.90
CA CYS A 207 -10.55 -6.95 6.73
C CYS A 207 -11.90 -6.26 6.92
N PHE A 208 -11.91 -4.94 6.83
CA PHE A 208 -13.11 -4.14 7.05
C PHE A 208 -13.18 -2.97 6.08
N GLU A 209 -14.40 -2.50 5.86
CA GLU A 209 -14.74 -1.35 5.03
C GLU A 209 -15.39 -0.26 5.89
N ILE A 210 -14.95 0.98 5.72
CA ILE A 210 -15.61 2.14 6.35
C ILE A 210 -16.43 2.83 5.26
N TYR A 211 -17.75 2.83 5.42
CA TYR A 211 -18.68 3.41 4.46
C TYR A 211 -19.80 4.16 5.18
N GLY A 212 -20.05 5.41 4.80
CA GLY A 212 -21.12 6.23 5.38
C GLY A 212 -21.01 6.42 6.90
N GLY A 213 -19.79 6.51 7.45
CA GLY A 213 -19.54 6.61 8.88
C GLY A 213 -19.74 5.32 9.67
N LYS A 214 -20.03 4.19 9.00
CA LYS A 214 -20.17 2.86 9.61
C LYS A 214 -19.02 1.95 9.19
N VAL A 215 -18.71 0.96 10.03
CA VAL A 215 -17.67 -0.05 9.77
C VAL A 215 -18.35 -1.39 9.46
N PHE A 216 -17.89 -2.07 8.41
CA PHE A 216 -18.42 -3.35 7.96
C PHE A 216 -17.31 -4.40 7.90
N ASP A 217 -17.56 -5.57 8.49
CA ASP A 217 -16.64 -6.72 8.46
C ASP A 217 -16.73 -7.46 7.12
N LEU A 218 -15.68 -7.39 6.32
CA LEU A 218 -15.66 -8.01 4.99
C LEU A 218 -15.49 -9.52 5.05
N LEU A 219 -14.97 -10.08 6.15
CA LEU A 219 -14.79 -11.52 6.33
C LEU A 219 -16.03 -12.20 6.89
N HIS A 220 -16.99 -11.44 7.40
CA HIS A 220 -18.21 -11.94 8.02
C HIS A 220 -19.48 -11.39 7.35
N GLY A 221 -19.51 -11.43 6.01
CA GLY A 221 -20.70 -11.08 5.22
C GLY A 221 -21.11 -9.62 5.30
N ARG A 222 -20.14 -8.68 5.39
CA ARG A 222 -20.39 -7.24 5.56
C ARG A 222 -21.24 -6.90 6.79
N ARG A 223 -21.04 -7.62 7.90
CA ARG A 223 -21.72 -7.32 9.16
C ARG A 223 -21.29 -5.94 9.68
N CYS A 224 -22.25 -5.07 10.02
CA CYS A 224 -21.97 -3.78 10.63
C CYS A 224 -21.37 -3.96 12.02
N LEU A 225 -20.22 -3.34 12.28
CA LEU A 225 -19.51 -3.40 13.56
C LEU A 225 -19.70 -2.08 14.34
N PRO A 226 -20.02 -2.13 15.64
CA PRO A 226 -20.01 -0.95 16.48
C PRO A 226 -18.56 -0.55 16.81
N VAL A 227 -18.20 0.70 16.53
CA VAL A 227 -16.92 1.29 16.96
C VAL A 227 -17.11 1.91 18.33
N ARG A 228 -16.25 1.57 19.30
CA ARG A 228 -16.32 2.06 20.68
C ARG A 228 -14.92 2.42 21.14
N GLU A 229 -14.80 3.42 22.00
CA GLU A 229 -13.54 3.83 22.62
C GLU A 229 -13.58 3.45 24.11
N ASP A 230 -12.52 2.82 24.61
CA ASP A 230 -12.37 2.50 26.03
C ASP A 230 -11.92 3.72 26.86
N ALA A 231 -11.92 3.60 28.19
CA ALA A 231 -11.48 4.68 29.09
C ALA A 231 -9.99 5.05 28.93
N ARG A 232 -9.20 4.21 28.26
CA ARG A 232 -7.77 4.42 27.96
C ARG A 232 -7.56 5.00 26.56
N LYS A 233 -8.61 5.46 25.90
CA LYS A 233 -8.60 6.00 24.53
C LYS A 233 -8.13 5.00 23.47
N LYS A 234 -8.35 3.71 23.70
CA LYS A 234 -8.18 2.68 22.68
C LYS A 234 -9.52 2.47 21.97
N VAL A 235 -9.46 2.61 20.66
CA VAL A 235 -10.58 2.36 19.72
C VAL A 235 -10.55 0.92 19.26
#